data_AF-A0A2V2U3A5-F1
#
_entry.id   AF-A0A2V2U3A5-F1
#
_cell.length_a   1.000
_cell.length_b   1.000
_cell.length_c   1.000
_cell.angle_alpha   90.00
_cell.angle_beta   90.00
_cell.angle_gamma   90.00
#
_symmetry.space_group_name_H-M   'P 1'
#
loop_
_entity.id
_entity.type
_entity.pdbx_description
1 polymer ?
#
loop_
_entity_poly.entity_id
_entity_poly.type
_entity_poly.pdbx_seq_one_letter_code
_entity_poly.pdbx_strand_id
1 'polypeptide(L)' 'TREALLRNTIVFNSTGFPAVSIPIGLTKDNMPVAVQMIGPPFREDKILAVAYNYECINNTGIKFMPPSPFTT' A
#
# COMPACT_ATOMS: atom_id res chain seq x y z
N THR A 1 3.80 -5.46 -20.18
CA THR A 1 5.23 -5.86 -20.17
C THR A 1 5.78 -5.73 -18.76
N ARG A 2 6.84 -6.47 -18.39
CA ARG A 2 7.45 -6.42 -17.04
C ARG A 2 7.83 -5.00 -16.61
N GLU A 3 8.31 -4.19 -17.53
CA GLU A 3 8.63 -2.77 -17.34
C GLU A 3 7.45 -1.97 -16.76
N ALA A 4 6.21 -2.26 -17.21
CA ALA A 4 5.03 -1.55 -16.73
C ALA A 4 4.76 -1.82 -15.24
N LEU A 5 5.12 -3.00 -14.72
CA LEU A 5 4.92 -3.36 -13.32
C LEU A 5 5.95 -2.70 -12.39
N LEU A 6 7.17 -2.47 -12.88
CA LEU A 6 8.29 -1.96 -12.08
C LEU A 6 8.46 -0.45 -12.16
N ARG A 7 7.84 0.20 -13.14
CA ARG A 7 7.99 1.63 -13.44
C ARG A 7 7.91 2.53 -12.20
N ASN A 8 7.00 2.24 -11.27
CA ASN A 8 6.77 3.08 -10.09
C ASN A 8 7.55 2.66 -8.84
N THR A 9 8.03 1.42 -8.78
CA THR A 9 8.65 0.86 -7.57
C THR A 9 10.18 0.78 -7.67
N ILE A 10 10.72 0.63 -8.88
CA ILE A 10 12.15 0.39 -9.10
C ILE A 10 13.03 1.53 -8.59
N VAL A 11 12.58 2.78 -8.73
CA VAL A 11 13.34 3.96 -8.29
C VAL A 11 13.60 3.89 -6.78
N PHE A 12 12.60 3.50 -6.00
CA PHE A 12 12.71 3.47 -4.53
C PHE A 12 13.47 2.26 -4.01
N ASN A 13 13.42 1.13 -4.73
CA ASN A 13 14.30 -0.01 -4.47
C ASN A 13 15.77 0.38 -4.66
N SER A 14 16.08 1.20 -5.67
CA SER A 14 17.44 1.65 -5.96
C SER A 14 17.92 2.77 -5.04
N THR A 15 17.05 3.69 -4.62
CA THR A 15 17.43 4.80 -3.74
C THR A 15 17.41 4.46 -2.25
N GLY A 16 16.74 3.37 -1.86
CA GLY A 16 16.63 2.93 -0.46
C GLY A 16 15.68 3.78 0.38
N PHE A 17 14.80 4.57 -0.25
CA PHE A 17 13.82 5.37 0.48
C PHE A 17 12.72 4.45 1.03
N PRO A 18 12.23 4.69 2.25
CA PRO A 18 11.15 3.89 2.81
C PRO A 18 9.87 4.11 1.98
N ALA A 19 9.23 3.00 1.61
CA ALA A 19 8.02 2.98 0.79
C ALA A 19 6.99 2.03 1.40
N VAL A 20 5.72 2.43 1.41
CA VAL A 20 4.59 1.59 1.87
C VAL A 20 3.48 1.61 0.84
N SER A 21 2.85 0.46 0.62
CA SER A 21 1.69 0.32 -0.26
C SER A 21 0.45 -0.01 0.56
N ILE A 22 -0.60 0.80 0.42
CA ILE A 22 -1.85 0.66 1.19
C ILE A 22 -3.03 0.49 0.24
N PRO A 23 -3.92 -0.49 0.46
CA PRO A 23 -5.11 -0.64 -0.35
C PRO A 23 -6.05 0.56 -0.13
N ILE A 24 -6.50 1.17 -1.24
CA ILE A 24 -7.40 2.33 -1.20
C ILE A 24 -8.79 2.03 -1.73
N GLY A 25 -8.96 0.92 -2.45
CA GLY A 25 -10.20 0.66 -3.16
C GLY A 25 -10.13 -0.49 -4.14
N LEU A 26 -11.26 -0.71 -4.80
CA LEU A 26 -11.35 -1.53 -6.00
C LEU A 26 -11.67 -0.63 -7.20
N THR A 27 -11.22 -1.04 -8.39
CA THR A 27 -11.71 -0.45 -9.64
C THR A 27 -13.18 -0.82 -9.88
N LYS A 28 -13.79 -0.22 -10.91
CA LYS A 28 -15.13 -0.60 -11.39
C LYS A 28 -15.24 -2.08 -11.74
N ASP A 29 -14.13 -2.69 -12.14
CA ASP A 29 -14.04 -4.11 -12.50
C ASP A 29 -13.65 -5.00 -11.31
N ASN A 30 -13.79 -4.50 -10.07
CA ASN A 30 -13.43 -5.18 -8.82
C ASN A 30 -11.94 -5.53 -8.66
N MET A 31 -11.03 -4.86 -9.40
CA MET A 31 -9.59 -5.09 -9.25
C MET A 31 -9.03 -4.26 -8.09
N PRO A 32 -8.19 -4.82 -7.21
CA PRO A 32 -7.63 -4.08 -6.09
C PRO A 32 -6.66 -2.99 -6.54
N VAL A 33 -6.82 -1.80 -5.96
CA VAL A 33 -5.96 -0.64 -6.19
C VAL A 33 -5.32 -0.22 -4.86
N ALA A 34 -4.03 0.06 -4.90
CA ALA A 34 -3.26 0.58 -3.78
C ALA A 34 -2.60 1.90 -4.13
N VAL A 35 -2.32 2.69 -3.10
CA VAL A 35 -1.44 3.88 -3.19
C VAL A 35 -0.07 3.53 -2.62
N GLN A 36 1.00 3.94 -3.30
CA GLN A 36 2.35 3.86 -2.80
C GLN A 36 2.76 5.22 -2.22
N MET A 37 3.06 5.25 -0.92
CA MET A 37 3.60 6.43 -0.25
C MET A 37 5.11 6.26 -0.09
N ILE A 38 5.85 7.36 -0.11
CA ILE A 38 7.31 7.40 0.03
C ILE A 38 7.66 8.38 1.14
N GLY A 39 8.51 7.94 2.06
CA GLY A 39 8.95 8.71 3.22
C GLY A 39 10.38 9.24 3.06
N PRO A 40 10.80 10.16 3.94
CA PRO A 40 12.20 10.56 4.01
C PRO A 40 13.09 9.40 4.50
N PRO A 41 14.39 9.39 4.16
CA PRO A 41 15.32 8.35 4.61
C PRO A 41 15.33 8.17 6.13
N PHE A 42 15.30 6.93 6.61
CA PHE A 42 15.33 6.55 8.03
C PHE A 42 14.16 7.11 8.88
N ARG A 43 13.02 7.40 8.23
CA ARG A 43 11.81 7.91 8.89
C ARG A 43 10.62 7.00 8.62
N GLU A 44 10.82 5.70 8.81
CA GLU A 44 9.79 4.66 8.73
C GLU A 44 8.63 4.96 9.71
N ASP A 45 8.94 5.56 10.86
CA ASP A 45 7.97 6.04 11.84
C ASP A 45 6.92 6.96 11.23
N LYS A 46 7.35 7.89 10.37
CA LYS A 46 6.46 8.88 9.75
C LYS A 46 5.56 8.26 8.70
N ILE A 47 6.13 7.45 7.81
CA ILE A 47 5.36 6.84 6.73
C ILE A 47 4.37 5.80 7.28
N LEU A 48 4.75 5.01 8.29
CA LEU A 48 3.85 4.07 8.96
C LEU A 48 2.77 4.80 9.75
N ALA A 49 3.07 5.92 10.40
CA ALA A 49 2.05 6.72 11.07
C ALA A 49 1.02 7.27 10.07
N VAL A 50 1.44 7.79 8.91
CA VAL A 50 0.51 8.25 7.87
C VAL A 50 -0.32 7.08 7.34
N ALA A 51 0.32 5.93 7.11
CA ALA A 51 -0.35 4.73 6.65
C ALA A 51 -1.46 4.28 7.61
N TYR A 52 -1.11 4.16 8.89
CA TYR A 52 -2.04 3.76 9.94
C TYR A 52 -3.22 4.72 10.08
N ASN A 53 -2.96 6.04 10.04
CA ASN A 53 -4.04 7.03 10.10
C ASN A 53 -4.99 6.89 8.89
N TYR A 54 -4.45 6.64 7.69
CA TYR A 54 -5.28 6.39 6.51
C TYR A 54 -6.14 5.13 6.68
N GLU A 55 -5.57 4.05 7.22
CA GLU A 55 -6.31 2.81 7.45
C GLU A 55 -7.44 2.98 8.47
N CYS A 56 -7.20 3.71 9.57
CA CYS A 56 -8.20 3.99 10.58
C CYS A 56 -9.35 4.86 10.05
N ILE A 57 -9.06 5.89 9.25
CA ILE A 57 -10.07 6.78 8.67
C ILE A 57 -10.97 6.02 7.69
N ASN A 58 -10.38 5.12 6.89
CA ASN A 58 -11.09 4.43 5.81
C ASN A 58 -11.56 3.01 6.20
N ASN A 59 -11.28 2.58 7.42
CA ASN A 59 -11.55 1.22 7.92
C ASN A 59 -11.06 0.12 6.96
N THR A 60 -9.90 0.33 6.32
CA THR A 60 -9.41 -0.50 5.21
C THR A 60 -8.91 -1.86 5.66
N GLY A 61 -8.46 -1.99 6.92
CA GLY A 61 -7.84 -3.21 7.46
C GLY A 61 -8.72 -4.45 7.43
N ILE A 62 -10.05 -4.29 7.36
CA ILE A 62 -11.03 -5.39 7.25
C ILE A 62 -11.74 -5.42 5.90
N LYS A 63 -11.66 -4.35 5.11
CA LYS A 63 -12.43 -4.20 3.87
C LYS A 63 -11.79 -4.89 2.66
N PHE A 64 -10.46 -4.98 2.65
CA PHE A 64 -9.70 -5.51 1.52
C PHE A 64 -8.93 -6.80 1.85
N MET A 65 -9.07 -7.29 3.08
CA MET A 65 -8.50 -8.56 3.48
C MET A 65 -9.41 -9.68 2.93
N PRO A 66 -8.90 -10.64 2.14
CA PRO A 66 -9.70 -11.79 1.77
C PRO A 66 -10.19 -12.49 3.06
N PRO A 67 -11.42 -13.01 3.09
CA PRO A 67 -11.93 -13.71 4.26
C PRO A 67 -10.97 -14.84 4.61
N SER A 68 -10.60 -14.94 5.88
CA SER A 68 -9.73 -16.02 6.34
C SER A 68 -10.38 -17.36 5.98
N PRO A 69 -9.61 -18.32 5.44
CA PRO A 69 -10.14 -19.66 5.16
C PRO A 69 -10.61 -20.41 6.42
N PHE A 70 -10.42 -19.83 7.62
CA PHE A 70 -10.78 -20.41 8.90
C PHE A 70 -11.93 -19.68 9.63
N THR A 71 -12.65 -18.77 8.97
CA THR A 71 -13.80 -18.07 9.56
C THR A 71 -15.11 -18.71 9.08
N THR A 72 -15.66 -19.64 9.89
CA THR A 72 -17.06 -20.09 9.83
C THR A 72 -17.91 -19.21 10.74
#